data_AF-A0A1H6F370-F1
#
_entry.id   AF-A0A1H6F370-F1
#
_cell.length_a   1.000
_cell.length_b   1.000
_cell.length_c   1.000
_cell.angle_alpha   90.00
_cell.angle_beta   90.00
_cell.angle_gamma   90.00
#
_symmetry.space_group_name_H-M   'P 1'
#
loop_
_entity.id
_entity.type
_entity.pdbx_description
1 polymer ?
#
loop_
_entity_poly.entity_id
_entity_poly.type
_entity_poly.pdbx_seq_one_letter_code
_entity_poly.pdbx_strand_id
1 'polypeptide(L)'
;MLVDTKRNSDMDSFPYYKGSSTKNSGTLPSLEQSRAVRPNPTTYIPDDGLKAAVNVALMLGRPLLLTGEPGCGKTQLAYHLALEMKELEEPLRFDTKSTSTARDLFYTYDAVAHFHAAQINKELEPDKSKDIKEEKGLPSYPPKSSGQFEAKQNHRAQNPVRV
;
A
#
# COMPACT_ATOMS: atom_id res chain seq x y z
N MET A 1 -31.21 5.25 -41.87
CA MET A 1 -29.91 5.63 -41.28
C MET A 1 -29.26 4.36 -40.78
N LEU A 2 -28.20 3.90 -41.46
CA LEU A 2 -27.37 2.79 -40.99
C LEU A 2 -26.46 3.38 -39.90
N VAL A 3 -26.65 2.99 -38.64
CA VAL A 3 -25.76 3.43 -37.56
C VAL A 3 -24.50 2.59 -37.65
N ASP A 4 -23.41 3.25 -38.04
CA ASP A 4 -22.07 2.69 -38.12
C ASP A 4 -21.63 2.19 -36.73
N THR A 5 -21.80 0.90 -36.45
CA THR A 5 -21.27 0.26 -35.23
C THR A 5 -19.79 -0.02 -35.41
N LYS A 6 -18.97 1.05 -35.44
CA LYS A 6 -17.53 0.90 -35.22
C LYS A 6 -17.34 0.51 -33.76
N ARG A 7 -17.38 -0.80 -33.48
CA ARG A 7 -17.03 -1.35 -32.17
C ARG A 7 -15.60 -0.91 -31.88
N ASN A 8 -15.44 -0.05 -30.87
CA ASN A 8 -14.15 0.46 -30.41
C ASN A 8 -13.32 -0.71 -29.89
N SER A 9 -12.31 -1.10 -30.66
CA SER A 9 -11.32 -2.13 -30.34
C SER A 9 -10.50 -1.82 -29.08
N ASP A 10 -10.51 -0.57 -28.62
CA ASP A 10 -9.81 -0.14 -27.41
C ASP A 10 -10.45 -0.69 -26.12
N MET A 11 -11.70 -1.15 -26.18
CA MET A 11 -12.40 -1.75 -25.03
C MET A 11 -12.16 -3.26 -24.87
N ASP A 12 -11.60 -3.95 -25.88
CA ASP A 12 -11.41 -5.40 -25.83
C ASP A 12 -10.24 -5.84 -24.92
N SER A 13 -9.42 -4.90 -24.45
CA SER A 13 -8.28 -5.16 -23.56
C SER A 13 -8.39 -4.45 -22.21
N PHE A 14 -9.60 -4.24 -21.68
CA PHE A 14 -9.74 -3.76 -20.30
C PHE A 14 -9.60 -4.93 -19.31
N PRO A 15 -8.72 -4.83 -18.30
CA PRO A 15 -8.53 -5.90 -17.34
C PRO A 15 -9.78 -6.06 -16.47
N TYR A 16 -10.49 -7.17 -16.67
CA TYR A 16 -11.76 -7.47 -16.02
C TYR A 16 -11.54 -8.35 -14.78
N TYR A 17 -12.17 -7.98 -13.67
CA TYR A 17 -12.15 -8.75 -12.43
C TYR A 17 -13.14 -9.91 -12.51
N LYS A 18 -12.62 -11.14 -12.56
CA LYS A 18 -13.38 -12.40 -12.63
C LYS A 18 -13.63 -12.99 -11.24
N GLY A 19 -12.80 -12.66 -10.25
CA GLY A 19 -12.92 -13.19 -8.89
C GLY A 19 -12.36 -14.61 -8.78
N SER A 20 -11.27 -14.93 -9.48
CA SER A 20 -10.72 -16.29 -9.48
C SER A 20 -10.01 -16.61 -8.16
N SER A 21 -10.58 -17.53 -7.38
CA SER A 21 -9.98 -18.06 -6.14
C SER A 21 -9.30 -19.41 -6.41
N THR A 22 -8.11 -19.65 -5.86
CA THR A 22 -7.53 -21.00 -5.89
C THR A 22 -8.12 -21.80 -4.74
N LYS A 23 -8.93 -22.81 -5.02
CA LYS A 23 -9.36 -23.75 -3.97
C LYS A 23 -8.13 -24.49 -3.47
N ASN A 24 -7.69 -24.22 -2.24
CA ASN A 24 -6.62 -24.97 -1.60
C ASN A 24 -7.07 -26.42 -1.45
N SER A 25 -6.63 -27.30 -2.35
CA SER A 25 -6.95 -28.72 -2.33
C SER A 25 -6.14 -29.41 -1.22
N GLY A 26 -6.70 -29.47 -0.01
CA GLY A 26 -6.40 -30.51 0.97
C GLY A 26 -5.11 -30.40 1.81
N THR A 27 -4.28 -29.37 1.66
CA THR A 27 -3.12 -29.16 2.56
C THR A 27 -3.37 -28.02 3.53
N LEU A 28 -3.36 -28.31 4.82
CA LEU A 28 -3.44 -27.30 5.88
C LEU A 28 -2.21 -26.37 5.80
N PRO A 29 -2.39 -25.05 5.94
CA PRO A 29 -1.28 -24.12 5.94
C PRO A 29 -0.33 -24.40 7.11
N SER A 30 0.97 -24.16 6.90
CA SER A 30 1.96 -24.28 7.98
C SER A 30 1.77 -23.16 9.01
N LEU A 31 2.22 -23.40 10.25
CA LEU A 31 2.05 -22.46 11.35
C LEU A 31 2.72 -21.09 11.08
N GLU A 32 3.82 -21.10 10.34
CA GLU A 32 4.52 -19.89 9.86
C GLU A 32 3.69 -19.09 8.84
N GLN A 33 2.94 -19.76 7.96
CA GLN A 33 2.04 -19.10 7.01
C GLN A 33 0.85 -18.45 7.71
N SER A 34 0.33 -19.07 8.78
CA SER A 34 -0.74 -18.49 9.61
C SER A 34 -0.29 -17.30 10.47
N ARG A 35 1.01 -17.20 10.76
CA ARG A 35 1.60 -16.05 11.49
C ARG A 35 1.83 -14.83 10.59
N ALA A 36 1.75 -15.00 9.27
CA ALA A 36 1.84 -13.86 8.37
C ALA A 36 0.70 -12.88 8.69
N VAL A 37 1.06 -11.66 9.08
CA VAL A 37 0.12 -10.56 9.40
C VAL A 37 -0.69 -10.14 8.17
N ARG A 38 -0.32 -10.63 6.98
CA ARG A 38 -0.94 -10.27 5.70
C ARG A 38 -2.14 -11.19 5.42
N PRO A 39 -3.29 -10.63 5.03
CA PRO A 39 -4.43 -11.44 4.64
C PRO A 39 -4.05 -12.28 3.42
N ASN A 40 -4.24 -13.59 3.48
CA ASN A 40 -4.03 -14.45 2.30
C ASN A 40 -5.14 -14.15 1.28
N PRO A 41 -4.84 -13.53 0.13
CA PRO A 41 -5.86 -13.14 -0.82
C PRO A 41 -6.38 -14.31 -1.65
N THR A 42 -5.62 -15.41 -1.80
CA THR A 42 -5.94 -16.48 -2.78
C THR A 42 -7.23 -17.26 -2.47
N THR A 43 -7.65 -17.25 -1.22
CA THR A 43 -8.86 -17.94 -0.72
C THR A 43 -10.11 -17.04 -0.74
N TYR A 44 -9.99 -15.77 -1.14
CA TYR A 44 -11.13 -14.85 -1.13
C TYR A 44 -12.12 -15.17 -2.25
N ILE A 45 -13.41 -15.27 -1.92
CA ILE A 45 -14.50 -15.59 -2.86
C ILE A 45 -15.48 -14.41 -2.88
N PRO A 46 -15.45 -13.56 -3.92
CA PRO A 46 -16.38 -12.43 -4.04
C PRO A 46 -17.77 -12.89 -4.53
N ASP A 47 -18.81 -12.21 -4.04
CA ASP A 47 -20.16 -12.32 -4.58
C ASP A 47 -20.27 -11.74 -6.01
N ASP A 48 -21.26 -12.19 -6.78
CA ASP A 48 -21.50 -11.72 -8.15
C ASP A 48 -21.83 -10.22 -8.20
N GLY A 49 -22.60 -9.70 -7.25
CA GLY A 49 -22.90 -8.27 -7.17
C GLY A 49 -21.65 -7.43 -6.87
N LEU A 50 -20.76 -7.96 -6.02
CA LEU A 50 -19.50 -7.29 -5.69
C LEU A 50 -18.56 -7.26 -6.91
N LYS A 51 -18.46 -8.37 -7.66
CA LYS A 51 -17.70 -8.41 -8.91
C LYS A 51 -18.22 -7.38 -9.91
N ALA A 52 -19.54 -7.29 -10.09
CA ALA A 52 -20.14 -6.31 -10.99
C ALA A 52 -19.79 -4.87 -10.57
N ALA A 53 -19.90 -4.53 -9.28
CA ALA A 53 -19.56 -3.21 -8.77
C ALA A 53 -18.09 -2.84 -9.00
N VAL A 54 -17.16 -3.78 -8.77
CA VAL A 54 -15.72 -3.59 -9.04
C VAL A 54 -15.48 -3.34 -10.52
N ASN A 55 -16.07 -4.15 -11.40
CA ASN A 55 -15.89 -4.00 -12.84
C ASN A 55 -16.45 -2.67 -13.37
N VAL A 56 -17.62 -2.24 -12.89
CA VAL A 56 -18.17 -0.93 -13.23
C VAL A 56 -17.23 0.19 -12.77
N ALA A 57 -16.71 0.12 -11.54
CA ALA A 57 -15.77 1.12 -11.03
C ALA A 57 -14.48 1.19 -11.87
N LEU A 58 -13.92 0.04 -12.25
CA LEU A 58 -12.74 -0.06 -13.12
C LEU A 58 -12.99 0.51 -14.51
N MET A 59 -14.11 0.14 -15.14
CA MET A 59 -14.49 0.62 -16.47
C MET A 59 -14.72 2.14 -16.49
N LEU A 60 -15.27 2.70 -15.41
CA LEU A 60 -15.51 4.14 -15.29
C LEU A 60 -14.30 4.93 -14.80
N GLY A 61 -13.23 4.27 -14.34
CA GLY A 61 -12.10 4.91 -13.67
C GLY A 61 -12.51 5.67 -12.41
N ARG A 62 -13.52 5.17 -11.67
CA ARG A 62 -14.08 5.83 -10.48
C ARG A 62 -13.72 5.07 -9.20
N PRO A 63 -13.52 5.78 -8.07
CA PRO A 63 -13.28 5.13 -6.79
C PRO A 63 -14.51 4.32 -6.35
N LEU A 64 -14.27 3.15 -5.75
CA LEU A 64 -15.30 2.29 -5.17
C LEU A 64 -15.26 2.36 -3.64
N LEU A 65 -16.35 2.81 -3.01
CA LEU A 65 -16.50 2.79 -1.56
C LEU A 65 -17.20 1.51 -1.11
N LEU A 66 -16.54 0.74 -0.26
CA LEU A 66 -17.08 -0.51 0.29
C LEU A 66 -17.55 -0.30 1.73
N THR A 67 -18.83 -0.51 1.97
CA THR A 67 -19.46 -0.41 3.30
C THR A 67 -19.84 -1.79 3.84
N GLY A 68 -20.14 -1.88 5.13
CA GLY A 68 -20.74 -3.05 5.77
C GLY A 68 -20.06 -3.41 7.09
N GLU A 69 -20.46 -4.54 7.66
CA GLU A 69 -19.99 -4.99 8.98
C GLU A 69 -18.46 -5.23 9.02
N PRO A 70 -17.85 -5.08 10.20
CA PRO A 70 -16.46 -5.48 10.39
C PRO A 70 -16.31 -6.98 10.09
N GLY A 71 -15.22 -7.36 9.40
CA GLY A 71 -14.95 -8.76 9.08
C GLY A 71 -15.50 -9.27 7.74
N CYS A 72 -16.29 -8.50 6.97
CA CYS A 72 -16.78 -8.94 5.64
C CYS A 72 -15.71 -8.95 4.52
N GLY A 73 -14.42 -8.95 4.85
CA GLY A 73 -13.35 -9.05 3.85
C GLY A 73 -13.15 -7.82 2.96
N LYS A 74 -13.58 -6.62 3.36
CA LYS A 74 -13.37 -5.36 2.59
C LYS A 74 -11.89 -5.12 2.27
N THR A 75 -11.04 -5.26 3.28
CA THR A 75 -9.58 -5.16 3.11
C THR A 75 -9.05 -6.30 2.24
N GLN A 76 -9.57 -7.52 2.41
CA GLN A 76 -9.13 -8.70 1.67
C GLN A 76 -9.45 -8.61 0.17
N LEU A 77 -10.58 -7.98 -0.19
CA LEU A 77 -10.92 -7.70 -1.59
C LEU A 77 -9.84 -6.89 -2.30
N ALA A 78 -9.28 -5.86 -1.65
CA ALA A 78 -8.24 -5.03 -2.26
C ALA A 78 -6.98 -5.86 -2.61
N TYR A 79 -6.55 -6.74 -1.70
CA TYR A 79 -5.42 -7.63 -1.94
C TYR A 79 -5.73 -8.69 -3.00
N HIS A 80 -6.95 -9.21 -3.01
CA HIS A 80 -7.38 -10.17 -4.04
C HIS A 80 -7.44 -9.54 -5.43
N LEU A 81 -7.91 -8.30 -5.52
CA LEU A 81 -7.92 -7.52 -6.76
C LEU A 81 -6.51 -7.30 -7.31
N ALA A 82 -5.56 -6.89 -6.46
CA ALA A 82 -4.16 -6.73 -6.86
C ALA A 82 -3.54 -8.04 -7.37
N LEU A 83 -3.82 -9.15 -6.68
CA LEU A 83 -3.34 -10.47 -7.09
C LEU A 83 -3.90 -10.89 -8.46
N GLU A 84 -5.18 -10.64 -8.71
CA GLU A 84 -5.84 -11.08 -9.94
C GLU A 84 -5.43 -10.24 -11.16
N MET A 85 -5.23 -8.94 -10.98
CA MET A 85 -4.89 -8.02 -12.07
C MET A 85 -3.47 -8.21 -12.60
N LYS A 86 -2.58 -8.87 -11.86
CA LYS A 86 -1.15 -9.16 -12.16
C LYS A 86 -0.24 -7.96 -12.43
N GLU A 87 -0.77 -6.87 -12.99
CA GLU A 87 -0.10 -5.62 -13.32
C GLU A 87 -0.07 -4.64 -12.14
N LEU A 88 -0.89 -4.90 -11.10
CA LEU A 88 -0.95 -4.08 -9.90
C LEU A 88 0.02 -4.60 -8.84
N GLU A 89 0.80 -3.68 -8.25
CA GLU A 89 1.56 -3.94 -7.04
C GLU A 89 0.64 -4.10 -5.81
N GLU A 90 1.24 -4.29 -4.63
CA GLU A 90 0.48 -4.35 -3.38
C GLU A 90 -0.38 -3.09 -3.18
N PRO A 91 -1.64 -3.24 -2.73
CA PRO A 91 -2.49 -2.09 -2.45
C PRO A 91 -1.84 -1.14 -1.45
N LEU A 92 -1.80 0.15 -1.81
CA LEU A 92 -1.37 1.20 -0.89
C LEU A 92 -2.40 1.33 0.23
N ARG A 93 -1.93 1.13 1.46
CA ARG A 93 -2.78 1.23 2.66
C ARG A 93 -2.54 2.56 3.36
N PHE A 94 -3.62 3.32 3.56
CA PHE A 94 -3.63 4.52 4.37
C PHE A 94 -4.76 4.44 5.39
N ASP A 95 -4.41 4.28 6.67
CA ASP A 95 -5.38 4.23 7.77
C ASP A 95 -5.72 5.66 8.21
N THR A 96 -6.96 6.10 7.95
CA THR A 96 -7.41 7.46 8.26
C THR A 96 -7.93 7.58 9.70
N LYS A 97 -7.55 8.66 10.38
CA LYS A 97 -8.02 9.03 11.74
C LYS A 97 -8.64 10.42 11.69
N SER A 98 -9.38 10.82 12.74
CA SER A 98 -9.98 12.17 12.83
C SER A 98 -8.96 13.31 12.82
N THR A 99 -7.69 13.02 13.14
CA THR A 99 -6.59 13.97 13.12
C THR A 99 -5.76 13.91 11.84
N SER A 100 -6.10 13.03 10.89
CA SER A 100 -5.37 12.89 9.64
C SER A 100 -5.59 14.12 8.75
N THR A 101 -4.50 14.63 8.18
CA THR A 101 -4.51 15.77 7.26
C THR A 101 -3.98 15.37 5.89
N ALA A 102 -4.27 16.14 4.85
CA ALA A 102 -3.75 15.88 3.50
C ALA A 102 -2.21 15.86 3.44
N ARG A 103 -1.53 16.57 4.36
CA ARG A 103 -0.06 16.57 4.45
C ARG A 103 0.50 15.19 4.79
N ASP A 104 -0.25 14.38 5.53
CA ASP A 104 0.16 13.03 5.95
C ASP A 104 0.26 12.05 4.77
N LEU A 105 -0.33 12.39 3.60
CA LEU A 105 -0.22 11.63 2.37
C LEU A 105 1.06 11.94 1.58
N PHE A 106 1.73 13.04 1.88
CA PHE A 106 2.94 13.45 1.16
C PHE A 106 4.19 12.99 1.90
N TYR A 107 5.20 12.60 1.14
CA TYR A 107 6.52 12.34 1.68
C TYR A 107 7.13 13.63 2.23
N THR A 108 7.56 13.61 3.49
CA THR A 108 8.26 14.74 4.12
C THR A 108 9.76 14.45 4.16
N TYR A 109 10.55 15.31 3.55
CA TYR A 109 12.01 15.21 3.56
C TYR A 109 12.59 16.14 4.63
N ASP A 110 13.27 15.57 5.62
CA ASP A 110 14.03 16.33 6.62
C ASP A 110 15.51 16.33 6.24
N ALA A 111 15.94 17.43 5.63
CA ALA A 111 17.32 17.61 5.19
C ALA A 111 18.33 17.63 6.36
N VAL A 112 17.93 18.12 7.54
CA VAL A 112 18.81 18.25 8.71
C VAL A 112 19.01 16.89 9.34
N ALA A 113 17.92 16.13 9.55
CA ALA A 113 18.02 14.76 10.06
C ALA A 113 18.84 13.86 9.12
N HIS A 114 18.64 14.01 7.80
CA HIS A 114 19.44 13.30 6.80
C HIS A 114 20.94 13.64 6.90
N PHE A 115 21.29 14.92 7.03
CA PHE A 115 22.68 15.35 7.18
C PHE A 115 23.33 14.80 8.46
N HIS A 116 22.62 14.84 9.59
CA HIS A 116 23.10 14.26 10.84
C HIS A 116 23.34 12.75 10.72
N ALA A 117 22.41 12.01 10.09
CA ALA A 117 22.57 10.58 9.85
C ALA A 117 23.79 10.29 8.96
N ALA A 118 24.05 11.13 7.94
CA ALA A 118 25.22 10.99 7.08
C ALA A 118 26.55 11.22 7.83
N GLN A 119 26.60 12.14 8.82
CA GLN A 119 27.78 12.34 9.66
C GLN A 119 28.03 11.15 10.59
N ILE A 120 26.99 10.65 11.25
CA ILE A 120 27.10 9.47 12.15
C ILE A 120 27.55 8.23 11.38
N ASN A 121 26.99 7.98 10.20
CA ASN A 121 27.41 6.85 9.36
C ASN A 121 28.87 6.99 8.87
N LYS A 122 29.37 8.21 8.72
CA LYS A 122 30.77 8.49 8.38
C LYS A 122 31.71 8.22 9.56
N GLU A 123 31.25 8.37 10.81
CA GLU A 123 32.01 8.02 12.01
C GLU A 123 32.01 6.52 12.31
N LEU A 124 30.96 5.79 11.91
CA LEU A 124 30.82 4.33 12.12
C LEU A 124 31.56 3.46 11.08
N GLU A 125 32.00 4.03 9.97
CA GLU A 125 32.82 3.37 8.94
C GLU A 125 34.29 3.85 9.03
N PRO A 126 35.12 3.33 9.95
CA PRO A 126 36.55 3.56 9.90
C PRO A 126 37.17 2.73 8.76
N ASP A 127 37.56 3.43 7.71
CA ASP A 127 38.65 3.13 6.75
C ASP A 127 38.63 1.74 6.09
N LYS A 128 37.82 1.59 5.02
CA LYS A 128 38.19 0.72 3.89
C LYS A 128 38.66 1.59 2.74
N SER A 129 39.97 1.80 2.72
CA SER A 129 40.69 2.44 1.64
C SER A 129 40.57 1.62 0.34
N LYS A 130 40.17 2.34 -0.71
CA LYS A 130 40.42 2.12 -2.15
C LYS A 130 39.69 0.94 -2.82
N ASP A 131 38.61 1.28 -3.53
CA ASP A 131 38.41 1.00 -4.96
C ASP A 131 36.99 1.46 -5.38
N ILE A 132 36.81 2.76 -5.65
CA ILE A 132 35.54 3.29 -6.18
C ILE A 132 35.67 3.39 -7.70
N LYS A 133 35.12 2.40 -8.41
CA LYS A 133 34.52 2.67 -9.71
C LYS A 133 33.21 3.40 -9.44
N GLU A 134 33.10 4.61 -9.98
CA GLU A 134 31.87 5.40 -9.98
C GLU A 134 30.73 4.61 -10.63
N GLU A 135 29.86 4.03 -9.81
CA GLU A 135 28.49 3.77 -10.21
C GLU A 135 27.64 4.89 -9.61
N LYS A 136 26.96 5.65 -10.48
CA LYS A 136 26.02 6.72 -10.11
C LYS A 136 24.84 6.11 -9.36
N GLY A 137 25.04 5.83 -8.07
CA GLY A 137 24.04 5.30 -7.17
C GLY A 137 23.01 6.38 -6.82
N LEU A 138 21.74 6.06 -7.07
CA LEU A 138 20.57 6.76 -6.56
C LEU A 138 20.77 7.10 -5.06
N PRO A 139 20.35 8.28 -4.56
CA PRO A 139 20.54 8.64 -3.15
C PRO A 139 20.06 7.53 -2.22
N SER A 140 20.93 7.11 -1.30
CA SER A 140 20.60 6.14 -0.26
C SER A 140 19.53 6.73 0.65
N TYR A 141 18.28 6.36 0.40
CA TYR A 141 17.18 6.78 1.25
C TYR A 141 17.32 6.09 2.61
N PRO A 142 17.08 6.81 3.72
CA PRO A 142 17.05 6.19 5.04
C PRO A 142 16.05 5.01 5.00
N PRO A 143 16.37 3.89 5.67
CA PRO A 143 15.51 2.72 5.68
C PRO A 143 14.11 3.16 6.05
N LYS A 144 13.10 2.66 5.30
CA LYS A 144 11.68 2.89 5.58
C LYS A 144 11.49 2.74 7.08
N SER A 145 11.22 3.84 7.79
CA SER A 145 10.75 3.74 9.16
C SER A 145 9.45 2.98 9.03
N SER A 146 9.50 1.68 9.34
CA SER A 146 8.31 0.90 9.63
C SER A 146 7.55 1.76 10.62
N GLY A 147 6.42 2.29 10.18
CA GLY A 147 5.62 3.25 10.93
C GLY A 147 5.08 2.63 12.21
N GLN A 148 5.95 2.48 13.21
CA GLN A 148 5.58 2.70 14.59
C GLN A 148 5.37 4.20 14.66
N PHE A 149 4.15 4.62 14.32
CA PHE A 149 3.64 5.89 14.80
C PHE A 149 3.64 5.79 16.33
N GLU A 150 4.77 6.13 16.96
CA GLU A 150 4.79 6.41 18.38
C GLU A 150 3.71 7.46 18.64
N ALA A 151 2.68 7.05 19.38
CA ALA A 151 1.73 7.97 19.96
C ALA A 151 2.52 8.89 20.88
N LYS A 152 3.00 10.03 20.36
CA LYS A 152 3.46 11.13 21.19
C LYS A 152 2.26 11.61 22.00
N GLN A 153 2.11 11.07 23.20
CA GLN A 153 1.27 11.65 24.23
C GLN A 153 1.80 13.06 24.48
N ASN A 154 1.07 14.06 24.00
CA ASN A 154 1.34 15.46 24.26
C ASN A 154 1.03 15.74 25.75
N HIS A 155 1.96 15.41 26.64
CA HIS A 155 2.02 16.04 27.97
C HIS A 155 2.56 17.44 27.77
N ARG A 156 1.68 18.36 27.35
CA ARG A 156 1.96 19.79 27.35
C ARG A 156 1.99 20.22 28.82
N ALA A 157 3.20 20.20 29.40
CA ALA A 157 3.47 20.79 30.70
C ALA A 157 2.99 22.26 30.68
N GLN A 158 1.98 22.59 31.48
CA GLN A 158 1.69 23.97 31.83
C GLN A 158 2.90 24.51 32.59
N ASN A 159 3.62 25.45 31.97
CA ASN A 159 4.59 26.27 32.69
C ASN A 159 3.86 27.55 33.12
N PRO A 160 3.60 27.79 34.42
CA PRO A 160 2.91 29.00 34.84
C PRO A 160 3.85 30.20 34.71
N VAL A 161 3.39 31.20 33.97
CA VAL A 161 4.02 32.53 33.89
C VAL A 161 3.90 33.18 35.28
N ARG A 162 5.05 33.50 35.89
CA ARG A 162 5.11 34.29 37.12
C ARG A 162 5.11 35.77 36.74
N VAL A 163 4.15 36.52 37.26
CA VAL A 163 4.07 38.00 37.20
C VAL A 163 5.16 38.60 38.09
#